data_AF-A0A6B3IBU0-F1
#
_entry.id   AF-A0A6B3IBU0-F1
#
_cell.length_a   1.000
_cell.length_b   1.000
_cell.length_c   1.000
_cell.angle_alpha   90.00
_cell.angle_beta   90.00
_cell.angle_gamma   90.00
#
_symmetry.space_group_name_H-M   'P 1'
#
loop_
_entity.id
_entity.type
_entity.pdbx_description
1 polymer ?
#
loop_
_entity_poly.entity_id
_entity_poly.type
_entity_poly.pdbx_seq_one_letter_code
_entity_poly.pdbx_strand_id
1 'polypeptide(L)'
;GILPPHFEVAGGRIDLAGTDIATLTPRQWTGLRGATISAVFQDPASYLNPAIKVGAQIAEVIRVKQGLKRRAARRRAVELLAAVRLHEPELVYGQYPYELSGGMLQRVLIAAAIAVEPRALIADEATTALDVTVQ
;
A
#
# COMPACT_ATOMS: atom_id res chain seq x y z
N GLY A 1 -11.65 10.61 -6.76
CA GLY A 1 -11.43 10.22 -5.36
C GLY A 1 -11.60 8.72 -5.24
N ILE A 2 -12.01 8.22 -4.07
CA ILE A 2 -12.59 6.87 -3.90
C ILE A 2 -14.12 6.92 -3.78
N LEU A 3 -14.70 8.14 -3.80
CA LEU A 3 -16.14 8.34 -3.79
C LEU A 3 -16.77 7.73 -5.06
N PRO A 4 -17.90 7.01 -4.92
CA PRO A 4 -18.65 6.52 -6.06
C PRO A 4 -19.09 7.68 -6.98
N PRO A 5 -19.43 7.38 -8.25
CA PRO A 5 -20.08 8.35 -9.11
C PRO A 5 -21.29 8.98 -8.40
N HIS A 6 -21.51 10.29 -8.60
CA HIS A 6 -22.61 11.07 -8.01
C HIS A 6 -22.51 11.38 -6.51
N PHE A 7 -21.42 11.00 -5.83
CA PHE A 7 -21.13 11.44 -4.47
C PHE A 7 -20.11 12.57 -4.47
N GLU A 8 -20.39 13.62 -3.70
CA GLU A 8 -19.49 14.73 -3.46
C GLU A 8 -19.40 15.09 -1.97
N VAL A 9 -18.34 15.82 -1.62
CA VAL A 9 -18.22 16.39 -0.28
C VAL A 9 -19.15 17.60 -0.21
N ALA A 10 -20.30 17.45 0.47
CA ALA A 10 -21.35 18.47 0.53
C ALA A 10 -20.92 19.77 1.27
N GLY A 11 -19.87 19.71 2.08
CA GLY A 11 -19.32 20.87 2.78
C GLY A 11 -18.37 20.45 3.91
N GLY A 12 -17.69 21.45 4.48
CA GLY A 12 -16.70 21.25 5.53
C GLY A 12 -15.25 21.31 5.02
N ARG A 13 -14.32 20.99 5.92
CA ARG A 13 -12.88 21.04 5.68
C ARG A 13 -12.27 19.72 6.16
N ILE A 14 -11.36 19.16 5.36
CA ILE A 14 -10.59 17.98 5.74
C ILE A 14 -9.13 18.40 5.77
N ASP A 15 -8.57 18.63 6.95
CA ASP A 15 -7.16 19.02 7.06
C ASP A 15 -6.25 17.79 7.14
N LEU A 16 -5.29 17.71 6.21
CA LEU A 16 -4.21 16.73 6.26
C LEU A 16 -2.90 17.48 6.11
N ALA A 17 -2.05 17.38 7.13
CA ALA A 17 -0.72 17.98 7.11
C ALA A 17 -0.74 19.51 6.85
N GLY A 18 -1.79 20.22 7.30
CA GLY A 18 -1.96 21.66 7.08
C GLY A 18 -2.53 22.04 5.71
N THR A 19 -2.95 21.05 4.92
CA THR A 19 -3.62 21.26 3.62
C THR A 19 -5.08 20.83 3.72
N ASP A 20 -6.00 21.70 3.30
CA ASP A 20 -7.39 21.29 3.12
C ASP A 20 -7.52 20.41 1.86
N ILE A 21 -7.76 19.12 2.06
CA ILE A 21 -7.82 18.14 0.98
C ILE A 21 -9.21 18.04 0.35
N ALA A 22 -10.24 18.66 0.94
CA ALA A 22 -11.61 18.62 0.44
C ALA A 22 -11.77 19.35 -0.91
N THR A 23 -10.86 20.28 -1.22
CA THR A 23 -10.94 21.17 -2.39
C THR A 23 -9.91 20.84 -3.49
N LEU A 24 -9.13 19.77 -3.32
CA LEU A 24 -8.03 19.47 -4.23
C LEU A 24 -8.50 18.94 -5.58
N THR A 25 -7.84 19.41 -6.64
CA THR A 25 -7.99 18.86 -7.99
C THR A 25 -7.47 17.42 -8.07
N PRO A 26 -7.89 16.62 -9.08
CA PRO A 26 -7.38 15.27 -9.29
C PRO A 26 -5.85 15.18 -9.37
N ARG A 27 -5.20 16.17 -10.00
CA ARG A 27 -3.73 16.22 -10.13
C ARG A 27 -3.04 16.44 -8.78
N GLN A 28 -3.57 17.31 -7.94
CA GLN A 28 -3.06 17.54 -6.58
C GLN A 28 -3.24 16.28 -5.71
N TRP A 29 -4.39 15.61 -5.83
CA TRP A 29 -4.64 14.32 -5.18
C TRP A 29 -3.62 13.24 -5.57
N THR A 30 -3.24 13.14 -6.85
CA THR A 30 -2.22 12.18 -7.30
C THR A 30 -0.85 12.43 -6.63
N GLY A 31 -0.52 13.69 -6.34
CA GLY A 31 0.71 14.05 -5.63
C GLY A 31 0.73 13.58 -4.17
N LEU A 32 -0.41 13.66 -3.48
CA LEU A 32 -0.55 13.25 -2.07
C LEU A 32 -0.61 11.74 -1.88
N ARG A 33 -1.16 11.00 -2.85
CA ARG A 33 -1.33 9.54 -2.76
C ARG A 33 0.02 8.82 -2.70
N GLY A 34 0.13 7.91 -1.74
CA GLY A 34 1.34 7.14 -1.43
C GLY A 34 2.28 7.91 -0.51
N ALA A 35 2.69 9.12 -0.86
CA ALA A 35 3.71 9.84 -0.10
C ALA A 35 3.18 10.56 1.14
N THR A 36 1.94 11.06 1.11
CA THR A 36 1.32 11.76 2.24
C THR A 36 0.21 10.92 2.86
N ILE A 37 -0.59 10.26 2.03
CA ILE A 37 -1.66 9.37 2.47
C ILE A 37 -1.67 8.07 1.66
N SER A 38 -1.71 6.95 2.37
CA SER A 38 -1.90 5.61 1.80
C SER A 38 -3.15 4.99 2.42
N ALA A 39 -3.75 4.04 1.71
CA ALA A 39 -4.89 3.29 2.22
C ALA A 39 -4.72 1.79 1.92
N VAL A 40 -5.18 0.95 2.84
CA VAL A 40 -5.36 -0.50 2.68
C VAL A 40 -6.84 -0.78 2.91
N PHE A 41 -7.56 -1.21 1.88
CA PHE A 41 -8.99 -1.54 1.93
C PHE A 41 -9.21 -3.06 1.86
N GLN A 42 -10.45 -3.51 2.09
CA GLN A 42 -10.85 -4.91 1.95
C GLN A 42 -10.49 -5.52 0.56
N ASP A 43 -10.23 -6.82 0.57
CA ASP A 43 -9.77 -7.70 -0.53
C ASP A 43 -8.34 -7.44 -1.03
N PRO A 44 -7.33 -8.08 -0.38
CA PRO A 44 -5.95 -7.88 -0.72
C PRO A 44 -5.55 -8.26 -2.16
N ALA A 45 -6.24 -9.25 -2.72
CA ALA A 45 -5.94 -9.77 -4.05
C ALA A 45 -6.31 -8.76 -5.14
N SER A 46 -7.32 -7.93 -4.90
CA SER A 46 -7.78 -6.89 -5.84
C SER A 46 -6.78 -5.74 -6.01
N TYR A 47 -5.87 -5.53 -5.06
CA TYR A 47 -4.88 -4.43 -5.10
C TYR A 47 -3.53 -4.82 -5.72
N LEU A 48 -3.26 -6.12 -5.85
CA LEU A 48 -2.05 -6.62 -6.48
C LEU A 48 -2.37 -7.09 -7.89
N ASN A 49 -1.50 -6.77 -8.84
CA ASN A 49 -1.60 -7.37 -10.17
C ASN A 49 -1.18 -8.85 -10.09
N PRO A 50 -2.09 -9.82 -10.37
CA PRO A 50 -1.78 -11.24 -10.24
C PRO A 50 -0.70 -11.71 -11.21
N ALA A 51 -0.46 -10.99 -12.30
CA ALA A 51 0.57 -11.32 -13.30
C ALA A 51 1.96 -10.77 -12.94
N ILE A 52 2.13 -10.10 -11.79
CA ILE A 52 3.40 -9.49 -11.38
C ILE A 52 3.80 -10.00 -10.00
N LYS A 53 5.08 -10.34 -9.83
CA LYS A 53 5.65 -10.73 -8.54
C LYS A 53 5.46 -9.65 -7.48
N VAL A 54 5.10 -10.05 -6.26
CA VAL A 54 4.75 -9.12 -5.17
C VAL A 54 5.89 -8.16 -4.84
N GLY A 55 7.13 -8.66 -4.80
CA GLY A 55 8.30 -7.84 -4.53
C GLY A 55 8.59 -6.81 -5.62
N ALA A 56 8.29 -7.15 -6.89
CA ALA A 56 8.47 -6.23 -8.00
C ALA A 56 7.45 -5.07 -7.96
N GLN A 57 6.22 -5.34 -7.53
CA GLN A 57 5.18 -4.31 -7.36
C GLN A 57 5.58 -3.32 -6.25
N ILE A 58 6.05 -3.81 -5.10
CA ILE A 58 6.56 -2.96 -4.00
C ILE A 58 7.79 -2.15 -4.46
N ALA A 59 8.75 -2.80 -5.12
CA ALA A 59 9.94 -2.14 -5.62
C ALA A 59 9.62 -1.02 -6.63
N GLU A 60 8.60 -1.20 -7.47
CA GLU A 60 8.19 -0.18 -8.45
C GLU A 60 7.64 1.08 -7.76
N VAL A 61 6.80 0.92 -6.74
CA VAL A 61 6.30 2.04 -5.94
C VAL A 61 7.46 2.85 -5.35
N ILE A 62 8.44 2.15 -4.76
CA ILE A 62 9.64 2.78 -4.19
C ILE A 62 10.44 3.53 -5.26
N ARG A 63 10.64 2.93 -6.45
CA ARG A 63 11.37 3.58 -7.55
C ARG A 63 10.68 4.86 -8.01
N VAL A 64 9.37 4.80 -8.25
CA VAL A 64 8.60 5.92 -8.80
C VAL A 64 8.50 7.06 -7.80
N LYS A 65 8.34 6.75 -6.51
CA LYS A 65 8.07 7.76 -5.49
C LYS A 65 9.31 8.27 -4.75
N GLN A 66 10.38 7.46 -4.63
CA GLN A 66 11.62 7.85 -3.95
C GLN A 66 12.82 8.00 -4.89
N GLY A 67 12.67 7.70 -6.19
CA GLY A 67 13.75 7.83 -7.17
C GLY A 67 14.90 6.82 -7.01
N LEU A 68 14.70 5.75 -6.23
CA LEU A 68 15.75 4.75 -6.00
C LEU A 68 16.06 3.94 -7.28
N LYS A 69 17.33 3.59 -7.46
CA LYS A 69 17.76 2.67 -8.53
C LYS A 69 17.27 1.24 -8.24
N ARG A 70 17.12 0.43 -9.29
CA ARG A 70 16.55 -0.94 -9.24
C ARG A 70 17.11 -1.81 -8.10
N ARG A 71 18.43 -1.85 -7.90
CA ARG A 71 19.06 -2.64 -6.82
C ARG A 71 18.69 -2.14 -5.42
N ALA A 72 18.65 -0.81 -5.22
CA ALA A 72 18.29 -0.21 -3.94
C ALA A 72 16.80 -0.42 -3.64
N ALA A 73 15.93 -0.25 -4.64
CA ALA A 73 14.50 -0.48 -4.50
C ALA A 73 14.17 -1.95 -4.17
N ARG A 74 14.84 -2.91 -4.82
CA ARG A 74 14.73 -4.34 -4.48
C ARG A 74 15.08 -4.58 -3.00
N ARG A 75 16.24 -4.07 -2.57
CA ARG A 75 16.69 -4.25 -1.18
C ARG A 75 15.67 -3.68 -0.19
N ARG A 76 15.17 -2.47 -0.45
CA ARG A 76 14.15 -1.83 0.39
C ARG A 76 12.84 -2.62 0.41
N ALA A 77 12.41 -3.17 -0.72
CA ALA A 77 11.22 -4.03 -0.77
C ALA A 77 11.39 -5.29 0.08
N VAL A 78 12.56 -5.93 0.06
CA VAL A 78 12.85 -7.10 0.91
C VAL A 78 12.86 -6.71 2.39
N GLU A 79 13.46 -5.58 2.75
CA GLU A 79 13.43 -5.04 4.12
C GLU A 79 11.99 -4.81 4.62
N LEU A 80 11.11 -4.29 3.76
CA LEU A 80 9.69 -4.08 4.09
C LEU A 80 8.94 -5.40 4.29
N LEU A 81 9.17 -6.39 3.42
CA LEU A 81 8.61 -7.74 3.57
C LEU A 81 9.06 -8.38 4.90
N ALA A 82 10.32 -8.18 5.29
CA ALA A 82 10.83 -8.62 6.58
C ALA A 82 10.15 -7.87 7.75
N ALA A 83 9.96 -6.54 7.63
CA ALA A 83 9.34 -5.71 8.65
C ALA A 83 7.89 -6.10 8.95
N VAL A 84 7.15 -6.57 7.94
CA VAL A 84 5.78 -7.13 8.11
C VAL A 84 5.77 -8.60 8.54
N ARG A 85 6.91 -9.13 8.99
CA ARG A 85 7.07 -10.51 9.51
C ARG A 85 6.71 -11.60 8.51
N LEU A 86 7.04 -11.43 7.23
CA LEU A 86 7.00 -12.54 6.27
C LEU A 86 8.26 -13.40 6.43
N HIS A 87 8.08 -14.71 6.56
CA HIS A 87 9.21 -15.65 6.55
C HIS A 87 9.85 -15.66 5.16
N GLU A 88 11.16 -15.87 5.09
CA GLU A 88 11.92 -15.89 3.83
C GLU A 88 11.57 -14.73 2.87
N PRO A 89 11.78 -13.46 3.26
CA PRO A 89 11.33 -12.30 2.49
C PRO A 89 11.93 -12.23 1.08
N GLU A 90 13.11 -12.82 0.88
CA GLU A 90 13.75 -12.97 -0.43
C GLU A 90 13.01 -13.98 -1.34
N LEU A 91 12.50 -15.07 -0.77
CA LEU A 91 11.63 -16.01 -1.49
C LEU A 91 10.31 -15.33 -1.82
N VAL A 92 9.67 -14.71 -0.83
CA VAL A 92 8.38 -14.02 -1.00
C VAL A 92 8.47 -12.92 -2.03
N TYR A 93 9.57 -12.17 -2.09
CA TYR A 93 9.81 -11.17 -3.15
C TYR A 93 9.61 -11.76 -4.57
N GLY A 94 10.01 -13.02 -4.75
CA GLY A 94 9.95 -13.75 -6.00
C GLY A 94 8.61 -14.38 -6.35
N GLN A 95 7.65 -14.37 -5.42
CA GLN A 95 6.34 -15.02 -5.55
C GLN A 95 5.28 -14.11 -6.18
N TYR A 96 4.26 -14.71 -6.77
CA TYR A 96 3.06 -14.08 -7.29
C TYR A 96 1.95 -14.04 -6.23
N PRO A 97 0.96 -13.13 -6.35
CA PRO A 97 -0.12 -13.03 -5.37
C PRO A 97 -0.86 -14.35 -5.10
N TYR A 98 -1.11 -15.15 -6.14
CA TYR A 98 -1.83 -16.43 -6.01
C TYR A 98 -1.01 -17.55 -5.33
N GLU A 99 0.28 -17.32 -5.06
CA GLU A 99 1.16 -18.26 -4.35
C GLU A 99 1.18 -18.00 -2.83
N LEU A 100 0.50 -16.95 -2.37
CA LEU A 100 0.51 -16.50 -0.98
C LEU A 100 -0.83 -16.78 -0.29
N SER A 101 -0.79 -17.07 1.01
CA SER A 101 -2.02 -17.14 1.82
C SER A 101 -2.66 -15.76 1.96
N GLY A 102 -3.95 -15.70 2.34
CA GLY A 102 -4.65 -14.43 2.56
C GLY A 102 -3.94 -13.52 3.57
N GLY A 103 -3.46 -14.08 4.68
CA GLY A 103 -2.69 -13.32 5.68
C GLY A 103 -1.32 -12.85 5.18
N MET A 104 -0.67 -13.62 4.29
CA MET A 104 0.56 -13.18 3.64
C MET A 104 0.28 -12.04 2.65
N LEU A 105 -0.78 -12.13 1.86
CA LEU A 105 -1.21 -11.06 0.95
C LEU A 105 -1.52 -9.76 1.69
N GLN A 106 -2.20 -9.86 2.84
CA GLN A 106 -2.48 -8.71 3.67
C GLN A 106 -1.20 -8.04 4.18
N ARG A 107 -0.22 -8.83 4.64
CA ARG A 107 1.11 -8.31 5.04
C ARG A 107 1.86 -7.67 3.87
N VAL A 108 1.80 -8.25 2.67
CA VAL A 108 2.35 -7.66 1.44
C VAL A 108 1.71 -6.32 1.13
N LEU A 109 0.39 -6.20 1.27
CA LEU A 109 -0.31 -4.92 1.08
C LEU A 109 0.09 -3.87 2.10
N ILE A 110 0.22 -4.26 3.37
CA ILE A 110 0.72 -3.36 4.41
C ILE A 110 2.12 -2.87 4.04
N ALA A 111 3.02 -3.79 3.62
CA ALA A 111 4.36 -3.44 3.17
C ALA A 111 4.35 -2.46 1.98
N ALA A 112 3.46 -2.66 1.00
CA ALA A 112 3.29 -1.76 -0.14
C ALA A 112 2.76 -0.38 0.29
N ALA A 113 1.80 -0.34 1.21
CA ALA A 113 1.18 0.90 1.69
C ALA A 113 2.14 1.77 2.49
N ILE A 114 3.05 1.16 3.26
CA ILE A 114 4.07 1.86 4.04
C ILE A 114 5.39 2.06 3.27
N ALA A 115 5.52 1.53 2.05
CA ALA A 115 6.78 1.52 1.30
C ALA A 115 7.37 2.92 1.03
N VAL A 116 6.50 3.92 1.04
CA VAL A 116 6.81 5.33 0.76
C VAL A 116 6.66 6.22 1.99
N GLU A 117 6.59 5.61 3.18
CA GLU A 117 6.56 6.29 4.49
C GLU A 117 5.48 7.39 4.55
N PRO A 118 4.20 7.03 4.30
CA PRO A 118 3.12 8.01 4.32
C PRO A 118 2.97 8.63 5.69
N ARG A 119 2.59 9.91 5.74
CA ARG A 119 2.25 10.61 6.99
C ARG A 119 0.98 10.07 7.65
N ALA A 120 0.05 9.54 6.85
CA ALA A 120 -1.18 8.92 7.32
C ALA A 120 -1.47 7.62 6.55
N LEU A 121 -1.81 6.56 7.27
CA LEU A 121 -2.27 5.29 6.72
C LEU A 121 -3.72 5.07 7.13
N ILE A 122 -4.62 4.95 6.15
CA ILE A 122 -5.99 4.51 6.37
C ILE A 122 -6.01 2.99 6.25
N ALA A 123 -6.54 2.32 7.28
CA ALA A 123 -6.67 0.88 7.31
C ALA A 123 -8.15 0.54 7.52
N ASP A 124 -8.79 -0.02 6.49
CA ASP A 124 -10.17 -0.47 6.56
C ASP A 124 -10.19 -2.00 6.69
N GLU A 125 -10.62 -2.48 7.85
CA GLU A 125 -10.63 -3.90 8.24
C GLU A 125 -9.28 -4.63 8.04
N ALA A 126 -8.15 -3.95 8.22
CA ALA A 126 -6.81 -4.49 7.94
C ALA A 126 -6.35 -5.63 8.87
N THR A 127 -7.22 -6.17 9.72
CA THR A 127 -6.94 -7.32 10.61
C THR A 127 -7.87 -8.51 10.38
N THR A 128 -8.91 -8.41 9.54
CA THR A 128 -9.89 -9.51 9.38
C THR A 128 -9.30 -10.77 8.76
N ALA A 129 -8.33 -10.64 7.84
CA ALA A 129 -7.60 -11.79 7.28
C ALA A 129 -6.34 -12.18 8.09
N LEU A 130 -6.04 -11.48 9.19
CA LEU A 130 -4.93 -11.76 10.10
C LEU A 130 -5.34 -12.62 11.29
N ASP A 131 -6.63 -12.88 11.48
CA ASP A 131 -7.15 -13.51 12.70
C ASP A 131 -7.94 -14.79 12.40
N VAL A 132 -7.24 -15.94 12.46
CA VAL A 132 -7.58 -17.14 13.23
C VAL A 132 -6.28 -17.97 13.32
N THR A 133 -5.57 -17.91 14.45
CA THR A 133 -4.35 -18.67 14.88
C THR A 133 -3.09 -17.84 15.20
N VAL A 134 -3.22 -16.92 16.17
CA VAL A 134 -2.09 -16.56 17.04
C VAL A 134 -2.53 -16.82 18.49
N GLN A 135 -2.52 -18.10 18.88
CA GLN A 135 -2.43 -18.57 20.27
C GLN A 135 -1.35 -19.65 20.32
#